data_AF-A0A971SAG4-F1
#
_entry.id   AF-A0A971SAG4-F1
#
_cell.length_a   1.000
_cell.length_b   1.000
_cell.length_c   1.000
_cell.angle_alpha   90.00
_cell.angle_beta   90.00
_cell.angle_gamma   90.00
#
_symmetry.space_group_name_H-M   'P 1'
#
loop_
_entity.id
_entity.type
_entity.pdbx_description
1 polymer ?
#
loop_
_entity_poly.entity_id
_entity_poly.type
_entity_poly.pdbx_seq_one_letter_code
_entity_poly.pdbx_strand_id
1 'polypeptide(L)'
;MKDKRFLVPIVTGLVCILTYLAFNIISEQKTKATVVEINNKVVFTAKDKSQVEDTIAKIIAREEKRIGNKVTLASRPQYRLALVPKSEIASQSEIKKILEESLPLQTSAAQIKVDGKPVVCVANKDTADKVLADLKANFCNCGENEKIVKVAFAEKVEVETGVFPAREVLEPGEALKRLETGDTTPIEYTVKDGDSLWLIARKHDTRVANIMALNNLKSDKLKPNQKLLISSSNPLITVEAVVEGKKTEVIPYTTRITTSNSVSSTQVKQPGQNGEKEITYSEVRKNGRVVETKILAEVITREPVDRIVVTGTRTSYTMTASRGGSHVGGLSWPVSGRRITSGYGARSGSHTGIDIDGKIGDPIRAAAGGTVTFAGRQGTYGLMVAIDHGNGLTTRYAHCSSILVKVGQTVSRGEVIARVGSTGRSTGSHLHFEVISRGSFQNPLRYLD
;
A
#
# COMPACT_ATOMS: atom_id res chain seq x y z
N MET A 1 -80.36 58.36 -32.40
CA MET A 1 -79.75 57.02 -32.31
C MET A 1 -78.58 57.00 -33.27
N LYS A 2 -77.35 57.07 -32.72
CA LYS A 2 -76.10 57.36 -33.44
C LYS A 2 -75.62 56.18 -34.29
N ASP A 3 -75.04 56.52 -35.44
CA ASP A 3 -74.52 55.66 -36.52
C ASP A 3 -73.59 54.52 -36.07
N LYS A 4 -74.17 53.38 -35.69
CA LYS A 4 -73.41 52.13 -35.48
C LYS A 4 -73.11 51.37 -36.78
N ARG A 5 -73.59 51.85 -37.94
CA ARG A 5 -73.46 51.14 -39.24
C ARG A 5 -72.07 51.27 -39.88
N PHE A 6 -71.26 52.27 -39.50
CA PHE A 6 -69.90 52.46 -40.02
C PHE A 6 -68.78 51.86 -39.15
N LEU A 7 -69.06 51.51 -37.89
CA LEU A 7 -68.04 51.00 -36.97
C LEU A 7 -67.70 49.52 -37.23
N VAL A 8 -68.68 48.72 -37.64
CA VAL A 8 -68.54 47.28 -37.90
C VAL A 8 -67.55 46.98 -39.05
N PRO A 9 -67.66 47.57 -40.25
CA PRO A 9 -66.75 47.27 -41.36
C PRO A 9 -65.30 47.70 -41.09
N ILE A 10 -65.08 48.78 -40.33
CA ILE A 10 -63.74 49.27 -39.95
C ILE A 10 -63.09 48.32 -38.95
N VAL A 11 -63.83 47.87 -37.93
CA VAL A 11 -63.33 46.91 -36.94
C VAL A 11 -63.04 45.55 -37.59
N THR A 12 -63.90 45.05 -38.50
CA THR A 12 -63.63 43.81 -39.22
C THR A 12 -62.45 43.94 -40.18
N GLY A 13 -62.29 45.07 -40.87
CA GLY A 13 -61.13 45.34 -41.72
C GLY A 13 -59.83 45.36 -40.93
N LEU A 14 -59.82 46.01 -39.76
CA LEU A 14 -58.66 46.07 -38.88
C LEU A 14 -58.31 44.69 -38.29
N VAL A 15 -59.31 43.89 -37.90
CA VAL A 15 -59.11 42.51 -37.43
C VAL A 15 -58.54 41.64 -38.56
N CYS A 16 -59.07 41.72 -39.78
CA CYS A 16 -58.53 40.99 -40.93
C CYS A 16 -57.07 41.37 -41.22
N ILE A 17 -56.73 42.67 -41.18
CA ILE A 17 -55.36 43.16 -41.37
C ILE A 17 -54.44 42.70 -40.24
N LEU A 18 -54.89 42.74 -38.98
CA LEU A 18 -54.10 42.26 -37.85
C LEU A 18 -53.91 40.74 -37.88
N THR A 19 -54.93 39.97 -38.28
CA THR A 19 -54.79 38.52 -38.47
C THR A 19 -53.90 38.19 -39.67
N TYR A 20 -53.95 38.99 -40.74
CA TYR A 20 -53.08 38.83 -41.90
C TYR A 20 -51.63 39.21 -41.58
N LEU A 21 -51.40 40.27 -40.81
CA LEU A 21 -50.07 40.65 -40.31
C LEU A 21 -49.54 39.63 -39.31
N ALA A 22 -50.36 39.14 -38.37
CA ALA A 22 -49.97 38.08 -37.43
C ALA A 22 -49.67 36.77 -38.17
N PHE A 23 -50.49 36.39 -39.15
CA PHE A 23 -50.23 35.23 -40.00
C PHE A 23 -48.94 35.40 -40.82
N ASN A 24 -48.68 36.59 -41.37
CA ASN A 24 -47.43 36.88 -42.08
C ASN A 24 -46.22 36.84 -41.15
N ILE A 25 -46.29 37.44 -39.95
CA ILE A 25 -45.23 37.40 -38.94
C ILE A 25 -44.95 35.95 -38.50
N ILE A 26 -45.99 35.12 -38.32
CA ILE A 26 -45.84 33.69 -37.98
C ILE A 26 -45.30 32.88 -39.18
N SER A 27 -45.68 33.23 -40.40
CA SER A 27 -45.22 32.54 -41.62
C SER A 27 -43.79 32.94 -42.03
N GLU A 28 -43.36 34.18 -41.78
CA GLU A 28 -42.00 34.70 -42.01
C GLU A 28 -40.96 34.13 -41.02
N GLN A 29 -41.42 33.53 -39.92
CA GLN A 29 -40.57 32.87 -38.93
C GLN A 29 -40.17 31.45 -39.35
N LYS A 30 -40.88 30.83 -40.30
CA LYS A 30 -40.58 29.47 -40.79
C LYS A 30 -39.74 29.51 -42.05
N THR A 31 -38.75 28.63 -42.13
CA THR A 31 -37.87 28.49 -43.30
C THR A 31 -37.73 27.02 -43.67
N LYS A 32 -37.39 26.76 -44.94
CA LYS A 32 -36.99 25.42 -45.37
C LYS A 32 -35.69 25.06 -44.64
N ALA A 33 -35.66 23.87 -44.07
CA ALA A 33 -34.51 23.32 -43.38
C ALA A 33 -34.47 21.79 -43.57
N THR A 34 -33.33 21.20 -43.22
CA THR A 34 -33.12 19.76 -43.29
C THR A 34 -33.20 19.16 -41.90
N VAL A 35 -34.21 18.33 -41.66
CA VAL A 35 -34.31 17.53 -40.43
C VAL A 35 -33.38 16.33 -40.58
N VAL A 36 -32.53 16.12 -39.58
CA VAL A 36 -31.53 15.05 -39.57
C VAL A 36 -31.97 13.97 -38.59
N GLU A 37 -31.98 12.73 -39.08
CA GLU A 37 -32.34 11.55 -38.32
C GLU A 37 -31.16 10.57 -38.29
N ILE A 38 -30.79 10.11 -37.10
CA ILE A 38 -29.74 9.12 -36.89
C ILE A 38 -30.32 8.00 -36.04
N ASN A 39 -30.12 6.73 -36.45
CA ASN A 39 -30.72 5.56 -35.80
C ASN A 39 -32.24 5.72 -35.59
N ASN A 40 -32.95 6.21 -36.61
CA ASN A 40 -34.40 6.46 -36.62
C ASN A 40 -34.90 7.46 -35.56
N LYS A 41 -34.02 8.32 -35.04
CA LYS A 41 -34.37 9.40 -34.11
C LYS A 41 -33.98 10.75 -34.71
N VAL A 42 -34.91 11.71 -34.69
CA VAL A 42 -34.61 13.11 -35.01
C VAL A 42 -33.60 13.63 -33.99
N VAL A 43 -32.43 14.02 -34.47
CA VAL A 43 -31.34 14.51 -33.61
C VAL A 43 -31.25 16.03 -33.60
N PHE A 44 -31.44 16.69 -34.74
CA PHE A 44 -31.48 18.15 -34.88
C PHE A 44 -32.02 18.55 -36.25
N THR A 45 -32.22 19.87 -36.43
CA THR A 45 -32.54 20.48 -37.72
C THR A 45 -31.41 21.40 -38.15
N ALA A 46 -30.97 21.30 -39.41
CA ALA A 46 -29.89 22.11 -39.98
C ALA A 46 -30.37 22.96 -41.15
N LYS A 47 -29.60 23.99 -41.51
CA LYS A 47 -29.93 24.88 -42.62
C LYS A 47 -30.02 24.12 -43.94
N ASP A 48 -29.03 23.26 -44.19
CA ASP A 48 -28.95 22.43 -45.39
C ASP A 48 -28.16 21.14 -45.12
N LYS A 49 -28.32 20.16 -46.03
CA LYS A 49 -27.63 18.87 -45.94
C LYS A 49 -26.11 19.00 -46.05
N SER A 50 -25.59 19.92 -46.86
CA SER A 50 -24.15 20.05 -47.12
C SER A 50 -23.39 20.36 -45.84
N GLN A 51 -23.91 21.29 -45.04
CA GLN A 51 -23.37 21.64 -43.72
C GLN A 51 -23.18 20.41 -42.81
N VAL A 52 -24.14 19.50 -42.83
CA VAL A 52 -24.14 18.29 -41.99
C VAL A 52 -23.09 17.30 -42.50
N GLU A 53 -23.09 17.00 -43.80
CA GLU A 53 -22.15 16.08 -44.43
C GLU A 53 -20.69 16.56 -44.30
N ASP A 54 -20.44 17.86 -44.47
CA ASP A 54 -19.12 18.46 -44.26
C ASP A 54 -18.63 18.31 -42.80
N THR A 55 -19.56 18.42 -41.84
CA THR A 55 -19.25 18.23 -40.42
C THR A 55 -18.98 16.77 -40.10
N ILE A 56 -19.76 15.84 -40.65
CA ILE A 56 -19.54 14.40 -40.54
C ILE A 56 -18.16 14.02 -41.10
N ALA A 57 -17.81 14.51 -42.29
CA ALA A 57 -16.52 14.23 -42.91
C ALA A 57 -15.34 14.70 -42.04
N LYS A 58 -15.45 15.87 -41.41
CA LYS A 58 -14.45 16.39 -40.46
C LYS A 58 -14.35 15.56 -39.17
N ILE A 59 -15.48 15.05 -38.67
CA ILE A 59 -15.49 14.15 -37.51
C ILE A 59 -14.79 12.84 -37.86
N ILE A 60 -15.15 12.22 -38.99
CA ILE A 60 -14.54 10.97 -39.48
C ILE A 60 -13.03 11.16 -39.64
N ALA A 61 -12.57 12.18 -40.38
CA ALA A 61 -11.14 12.39 -40.61
C ALA A 61 -10.32 12.60 -39.32
N ARG A 62 -10.93 13.23 -38.30
CA ARG A 62 -10.31 13.38 -36.98
C ARG A 62 -10.22 12.04 -36.24
N GLU A 63 -11.28 11.25 -36.25
CA GLU A 63 -11.26 9.91 -35.62
C GLU A 63 -10.30 8.96 -36.35
N GLU A 64 -10.20 9.04 -37.68
CA GLU A 64 -9.21 8.29 -38.46
C GLU A 64 -7.78 8.67 -38.06
N LYS A 65 -7.52 9.97 -37.87
CA LYS A 65 -6.21 10.45 -37.42
C LYS A 65 -5.88 10.00 -36.00
N ARG A 66 -6.87 9.98 -35.10
CA ARG A 66 -6.71 9.52 -33.72
C ARG A 66 -6.42 8.02 -33.69
N ILE A 67 -7.30 7.23 -34.30
CA ILE A 67 -7.26 5.77 -34.23
C ILE A 67 -6.15 5.17 -35.13
N GLY A 68 -5.80 5.85 -36.21
CA GLY A 68 -4.86 5.34 -37.22
C GLY A 68 -5.47 4.35 -38.20
N ASN A 69 -6.80 4.16 -38.17
CA ASN A 69 -7.53 3.28 -39.07
C ASN A 69 -8.64 4.03 -39.81
N LYS A 70 -9.12 3.44 -40.90
CA LYS A 70 -10.32 3.91 -41.60
C LYS A 70 -11.55 3.84 -40.69
N VAL A 71 -12.32 4.91 -40.62
CA VAL A 71 -13.54 5.02 -39.82
C VAL A 71 -14.75 5.12 -40.75
N THR A 72 -15.79 4.37 -40.43
CA THR A 72 -17.02 4.31 -41.22
C THR A 72 -18.25 4.50 -40.35
N LEU A 73 -19.40 4.75 -40.97
CA LEU A 73 -20.68 4.81 -40.29
C LEU A 73 -21.34 3.44 -40.30
N ALA A 74 -21.78 2.95 -39.13
CA ALA A 74 -22.59 1.74 -39.05
C ALA A 74 -23.97 1.94 -39.70
N SER A 75 -24.52 3.15 -39.58
CA SER A 75 -25.71 3.58 -40.29
C SER A 75 -25.54 5.03 -40.76
N ARG A 76 -26.01 5.32 -41.98
CA ARG A 76 -25.95 6.68 -42.53
C ARG A 76 -27.11 7.52 -41.97
N PRO A 77 -26.88 8.81 -41.67
CA PRO A 77 -27.96 9.73 -41.35
C PRO A 77 -28.99 9.81 -42.49
N GLN A 78 -30.24 9.96 -42.11
CA GLN A 78 -31.35 10.20 -43.01
C GLN A 78 -31.72 11.69 -42.98
N TYR A 79 -32.18 12.19 -44.12
CA TYR A 79 -32.46 13.61 -44.31
C TYR A 79 -33.84 13.79 -44.90
N ARG A 80 -34.62 14.71 -44.32
CA ARG A 80 -35.89 15.14 -44.92
C ARG A 80 -36.04 16.65 -44.84
N LEU A 81 -36.63 17.23 -45.88
CA LEU A 81 -36.93 18.66 -45.92
C LEU A 81 -38.20 18.95 -45.11
N ALA A 82 -38.17 20.02 -44.31
CA ALA A 82 -39.33 20.51 -43.56
C ALA A 82 -39.33 22.04 -43.45
N LEU A 83 -40.50 22.63 -43.22
CA LEU A 83 -40.65 24.03 -42.83
C LEU A 83 -40.63 24.13 -41.30
N VAL A 84 -39.58 24.74 -40.75
CA VAL A 84 -39.38 24.86 -39.30
C VAL A 84 -39.15 26.32 -38.90
N PRO A 85 -39.48 26.72 -37.66
CA PRO A 85 -39.04 28.00 -37.11
C PRO A 85 -37.53 28.17 -37.20
N LYS A 86 -37.04 29.37 -37.56
CA LYS A 86 -35.58 29.66 -37.62
C LYS A 86 -34.87 29.38 -36.28
N SER A 87 -35.57 29.53 -35.17
CA SER A 87 -35.06 29.23 -33.82
C SER A 87 -34.81 27.74 -33.55
N GLU A 88 -35.38 26.84 -34.36
CA GLU A 88 -35.16 25.39 -34.25
C GLU A 88 -33.98 24.90 -35.10
N ILE A 89 -33.35 25.79 -35.89
CA ILE A 89 -32.16 25.45 -36.67
C ILE A 89 -30.95 25.50 -35.74
N ALA A 90 -30.30 24.35 -35.58
CA ALA A 90 -29.10 24.22 -34.78
C ALA A 90 -27.94 25.05 -35.37
N SER A 91 -27.21 25.72 -34.49
CA SER A 91 -25.94 26.38 -34.80
C SER A 91 -24.86 25.37 -35.19
N GLN A 92 -23.80 25.84 -35.85
CA GLN A 92 -22.65 25.01 -36.22
C GLN A 92 -22.04 24.26 -35.02
N SER A 93 -21.95 24.92 -33.85
CA SER A 93 -21.45 24.32 -32.62
C SER A 93 -22.36 23.24 -32.08
N GLU A 94 -23.68 23.44 -32.14
CA GLU A 94 -24.66 22.45 -31.68
C GLU A 94 -24.67 21.24 -32.62
N ILE A 95 -24.64 21.46 -33.93
CA ILE A 95 -24.54 20.39 -34.93
C ILE A 95 -23.30 19.54 -34.66
N LYS A 96 -22.14 20.16 -34.50
CA LYS A 96 -20.88 19.45 -34.20
C LYS A 96 -21.02 18.59 -32.94
N LYS A 97 -21.49 19.17 -31.83
CA LYS A 97 -21.63 18.47 -30.55
C LYS A 97 -22.59 17.29 -30.64
N ILE A 98 -23.78 17.50 -31.23
CA ILE A 98 -24.79 16.43 -31.36
C ILE A 98 -24.26 15.31 -32.26
N LEU A 99 -23.58 15.62 -33.36
CA LEU A 99 -23.00 14.62 -34.25
C LEU A 99 -21.87 13.83 -33.57
N GLU A 100 -21.01 14.47 -32.78
CA GLU A 100 -19.96 13.79 -32.00
C GLU A 100 -20.54 12.76 -31.01
N GLU A 101 -21.72 13.04 -30.44
CA GLU A 101 -22.39 12.17 -29.48
C GLU A 101 -23.25 11.07 -30.14
N SER A 102 -23.83 11.35 -31.31
CA SER A 102 -24.87 10.51 -31.92
C SER A 102 -24.41 9.69 -33.12
N LEU A 103 -23.31 10.05 -33.80
CA LEU A 103 -22.86 9.32 -34.97
C LEU A 103 -22.39 7.91 -34.60
N PRO A 104 -22.94 6.86 -35.24
CA PRO A 104 -22.55 5.48 -34.99
C PRO A 104 -21.26 5.15 -35.76
N LEU A 105 -20.16 5.79 -35.37
CA LEU A 105 -18.85 5.58 -35.96
C LEU A 105 -18.28 4.23 -35.55
N GLN A 106 -17.74 3.49 -36.50
CA GLN A 106 -17.13 2.18 -36.30
C GLN A 106 -15.84 2.03 -37.11
N THR A 107 -14.96 1.17 -36.64
CA THR A 107 -13.67 0.88 -37.30
C THR A 107 -13.26 -0.57 -37.04
N SER A 108 -12.41 -1.10 -37.93
CA SER A 108 -11.72 -2.35 -37.64
C SER A 108 -10.77 -2.12 -36.47
N ALA A 109 -10.80 -2.95 -35.44
CA ALA A 109 -9.98 -2.79 -34.25
C ALA A 109 -9.68 -4.15 -33.60
N ALA A 110 -8.92 -4.14 -32.50
CA ALA A 110 -8.67 -5.31 -31.68
C ALA A 110 -9.11 -5.08 -30.24
N GLN A 111 -9.81 -6.04 -29.67
CA GLN A 111 -10.32 -6.02 -28.31
C GLN A 111 -9.55 -7.03 -27.45
N ILE A 112 -8.99 -6.55 -26.35
CA ILE A 112 -8.39 -7.38 -25.30
C ILE A 112 -9.51 -7.86 -24.39
N LYS A 113 -9.59 -9.18 -24.20
CA LYS A 113 -10.50 -9.86 -23.30
C LYS A 113 -9.73 -10.50 -22.15
N VAL A 114 -10.28 -10.38 -20.95
CA VAL A 114 -9.76 -11.00 -19.72
C VAL A 114 -10.85 -11.91 -19.18
N ASP A 115 -10.55 -13.19 -19.05
CA ASP A 115 -11.51 -14.23 -18.67
C ASP A 115 -12.80 -14.17 -19.51
N GLY A 116 -12.64 -13.91 -20.81
CA GLY A 116 -13.71 -13.79 -21.79
C GLY A 116 -14.46 -12.45 -21.78
N LYS A 117 -14.19 -11.55 -20.84
CA LYS A 117 -14.83 -10.23 -20.74
C LYS A 117 -14.01 -9.17 -21.49
N PRO A 118 -14.63 -8.36 -22.35
CA PRO A 118 -13.93 -7.26 -23.01
C PRO A 118 -13.54 -6.17 -22.01
N VAL A 119 -12.27 -5.77 -22.01
CA VAL A 119 -11.75 -4.76 -21.06
C VAL A 119 -11.17 -3.52 -21.74
N VAL A 120 -10.57 -3.69 -22.93
CA VAL A 120 -9.87 -2.65 -23.68
C VAL A 120 -10.04 -2.91 -25.17
N CYS A 121 -10.25 -1.85 -25.96
CA CYS A 121 -10.21 -1.90 -27.41
C CYS A 121 -9.12 -0.95 -27.92
N VAL A 122 -8.31 -1.39 -28.88
CA VAL A 122 -7.19 -0.64 -29.46
C VAL A 122 -7.18 -0.79 -30.98
N ALA A 123 -6.43 0.07 -31.66
CA ALA A 123 -6.47 0.21 -33.12
C ALA A 123 -6.31 -1.12 -33.88
N ASN A 124 -5.47 -2.04 -33.42
CA ASN A 124 -5.25 -3.31 -34.11
C ASN A 124 -4.57 -4.31 -33.18
N LYS A 125 -4.40 -5.55 -33.68
CA LYS A 125 -3.81 -6.64 -32.91
C LYS A 125 -2.36 -6.34 -32.50
N ASP A 126 -1.55 -5.75 -33.37
CA ASP A 126 -0.16 -5.40 -33.06
C ASP A 126 -0.07 -4.41 -31.90
N THR A 127 -0.97 -3.41 -31.88
CA THR A 127 -1.10 -2.48 -30.76
C THR A 127 -1.54 -3.20 -29.48
N ALA A 128 -2.47 -4.15 -29.55
CA ALA A 128 -2.90 -4.94 -28.39
C ALA A 128 -1.75 -5.77 -27.82
N ASP A 129 -1.03 -6.48 -28.69
CA ASP A 129 0.12 -7.31 -28.32
C ASP A 129 1.24 -6.45 -27.71
N LYS A 130 1.49 -5.26 -28.27
CA LYS A 130 2.43 -4.28 -27.71
C LYS A 130 2.01 -3.79 -26.34
N VAL A 131 0.75 -3.40 -26.15
CA VAL A 131 0.23 -2.96 -24.83
C VAL A 131 0.38 -4.07 -23.78
N LEU A 132 0.08 -5.32 -24.15
CA LEU A 132 0.26 -6.47 -23.25
C LEU A 132 1.74 -6.76 -22.96
N ALA A 133 2.64 -6.55 -23.93
CA ALA A 133 4.08 -6.68 -23.73
C ALA A 133 4.63 -5.59 -22.81
N ASP A 134 4.23 -4.34 -23.03
CA ASP A 134 4.60 -3.19 -22.18
C ASP A 134 4.09 -3.39 -20.74
N LEU A 135 2.86 -3.91 -20.58
CA LEU A 135 2.30 -4.27 -19.28
C LEU A 135 3.17 -5.31 -18.55
N LYS A 136 3.60 -6.37 -19.25
CA LYS A 136 4.52 -7.35 -18.66
C LYS A 136 5.84 -6.69 -18.27
N ALA A 137 6.44 -5.89 -19.16
CA ALA A 137 7.72 -5.23 -18.93
C ALA A 137 7.71 -4.36 -17.67
N ASN A 138 6.61 -3.66 -17.39
CA ASN A 138 6.45 -2.81 -16.19
C ASN A 138 6.55 -3.58 -14.86
N PHE A 139 6.35 -4.90 -14.88
CA PHE A 139 6.45 -5.76 -13.69
C PHE A 139 7.62 -6.74 -13.74
N CYS A 140 8.52 -6.58 -14.72
CA CYS A 140 9.71 -7.42 -14.93
C CYS A 140 11.00 -6.80 -14.37
N ASN A 141 10.93 -6.07 -13.26
CA ASN A 141 12.13 -5.55 -12.60
C ASN A 141 12.68 -6.58 -11.59
N CYS A 142 13.98 -6.86 -11.69
CA CYS A 142 14.71 -7.75 -10.79
C CYS A 142 15.91 -7.03 -10.17
N GLY A 143 16.26 -7.41 -8.95
CA GLY A 143 17.48 -6.95 -8.27
C GLY A 143 18.75 -7.49 -8.94
N GLU A 144 19.91 -6.95 -8.54
CA GLU A 144 21.23 -7.28 -9.11
C GLU A 144 21.56 -8.79 -9.09
N ASN A 145 21.07 -9.52 -8.07
CA ASN A 145 21.27 -10.97 -7.90
C ASN A 145 20.00 -11.79 -8.16
N GLU A 146 19.09 -11.25 -8.97
CA GLU A 146 17.83 -11.89 -9.33
C GLU A 146 17.73 -12.09 -10.84
N LYS A 147 17.03 -13.15 -11.23
CA LYS A 147 16.67 -13.44 -12.62
C LYS A 147 15.19 -13.75 -12.70
N ILE A 148 14.55 -13.29 -13.77
CA ILE A 148 13.17 -13.65 -14.06
C ILE A 148 13.17 -15.00 -14.77
N VAL A 149 12.50 -15.97 -14.17
CA VAL A 149 12.34 -17.33 -14.70
C VAL A 149 11.13 -17.42 -15.62
N LYS A 150 10.03 -16.77 -15.24
CA LYS A 150 8.77 -16.83 -15.98
C LYS A 150 7.98 -15.54 -15.80
N VAL A 151 7.28 -15.12 -16.85
CA VAL A 151 6.32 -14.01 -16.81
C VAL A 151 5.07 -14.43 -17.56
N ALA A 152 3.92 -14.36 -16.89
CA ALA A 152 2.63 -14.69 -17.45
C ALA A 152 1.56 -13.75 -16.90
N PHE A 153 0.38 -13.79 -17.51
CA PHE A 153 -0.82 -13.22 -16.89
C PHE A 153 -1.46 -14.29 -16.02
N ALA A 154 -1.99 -13.89 -14.85
CA ALA A 154 -2.71 -14.80 -13.98
C ALA A 154 -4.08 -15.16 -14.56
N GLU A 155 -4.71 -14.20 -15.24
CA GLU A 155 -5.98 -14.33 -15.92
C GLU A 155 -5.80 -14.83 -17.37
N LYS A 156 -6.88 -15.37 -17.95
CA LYS A 156 -6.88 -15.77 -19.36
C LYS A 156 -7.03 -14.54 -20.25
N VAL A 157 -5.96 -14.16 -20.95
CA VAL A 157 -5.93 -13.00 -21.85
C VAL A 157 -6.04 -13.43 -23.31
N GLU A 158 -7.00 -12.87 -24.04
CA GLU A 158 -7.24 -13.13 -25.46
C GLU A 158 -7.38 -11.81 -26.23
N VAL A 159 -6.99 -11.81 -27.51
CA VAL A 159 -7.16 -10.66 -28.41
C VAL A 159 -8.06 -11.07 -29.56
N GLU A 160 -9.15 -10.34 -29.75
CA GLU A 160 -10.13 -10.56 -30.82
C GLU A 160 -10.17 -9.36 -31.76
N THR A 161 -10.08 -9.60 -33.06
CA THR A 161 -10.20 -8.56 -34.08
C THR A 161 -11.60 -8.53 -34.67
N GLY A 162 -12.12 -7.34 -34.96
CA GLY A 162 -13.48 -7.16 -35.44
C GLY A 162 -13.79 -5.71 -35.76
N VAL A 163 -15.08 -5.41 -35.97
CA VAL A 163 -15.56 -4.05 -36.16
C VAL A 163 -16.17 -3.57 -34.85
N PHE A 164 -15.64 -2.46 -34.32
CA PHE A 164 -16.02 -1.92 -33.01
C PHE A 164 -16.38 -0.44 -33.12
N PRO A 165 -17.15 0.10 -32.15
CA PRO A 165 -17.41 1.54 -32.08
C PRO A 165 -16.10 2.33 -31.98
N ALA A 166 -15.92 3.32 -32.85
CA ALA A 166 -14.68 4.10 -32.91
C ALA A 166 -14.33 4.78 -31.57
N ARG A 167 -15.36 5.20 -30.83
CA ARG A 167 -15.25 5.80 -29.50
C ARG A 167 -14.69 4.87 -28.41
N GLU A 168 -14.75 3.55 -28.61
CA GLU A 168 -14.23 2.56 -27.65
C GLU A 168 -12.74 2.27 -27.87
N VAL A 169 -12.20 2.67 -29.02
CA VAL A 169 -10.79 2.47 -29.36
C VAL A 169 -9.93 3.47 -28.58
N LEU A 170 -9.11 2.96 -27.67
CA LEU A 170 -8.20 3.74 -26.83
C LEU A 170 -6.83 3.89 -27.47
N GLU A 171 -6.14 4.97 -27.13
CA GLU A 171 -4.72 5.14 -27.41
C GLU A 171 -3.88 4.13 -26.60
N PRO A 172 -2.70 3.69 -27.08
CA PRO A 172 -1.90 2.65 -26.42
C PRO A 172 -1.58 2.94 -24.93
N GLY A 173 -1.25 4.20 -24.60
CA GLY A 173 -0.95 4.59 -23.22
C GLY A 173 -2.18 4.58 -22.30
N GLU A 174 -3.35 4.94 -22.82
CA GLU A 174 -4.60 4.88 -22.06
C GLU A 174 -5.07 3.44 -21.87
N ALA A 175 -4.91 2.61 -22.90
CA ALA A 175 -5.14 1.17 -22.85
C ALA A 175 -4.26 0.51 -21.77
N LEU A 176 -2.96 0.77 -21.77
CA LEU A 176 -2.02 0.27 -20.75
C LEU A 176 -2.46 0.69 -19.34
N LYS A 177 -2.72 1.99 -19.14
CA LYS A 177 -3.17 2.51 -17.85
C LYS A 177 -4.48 1.86 -17.38
N ARG A 178 -5.44 1.66 -18.29
CA ARG A 178 -6.72 1.01 -17.99
C ARG A 178 -6.52 -0.45 -17.55
N LEU A 179 -5.59 -1.19 -18.15
CA LEU A 179 -5.27 -2.56 -17.71
C LEU A 179 -4.59 -2.56 -16.33
N GLU A 180 -3.66 -1.64 -16.08
CA GLU A 180 -2.91 -1.54 -14.83
C GLU A 180 -3.77 -1.10 -13.64
N THR A 181 -4.66 -0.14 -13.84
CA THR A 181 -5.40 0.47 -12.74
C THR A 181 -6.86 0.04 -12.67
N GLY A 182 -7.41 -0.46 -13.78
CA GLY A 182 -8.84 -0.58 -13.99
C GLY A 182 -9.54 0.77 -14.06
N ASP A 183 -10.87 0.71 -13.98
CA ASP A 183 -11.73 1.87 -13.84
C ASP A 183 -11.53 2.49 -12.45
N THR A 184 -10.59 3.42 -12.34
CA THR A 184 -10.32 4.12 -11.08
C THR A 184 -11.17 5.37 -10.99
N THR A 185 -12.27 5.31 -10.25
CA THR A 185 -12.90 6.52 -9.71
C THR A 185 -12.24 6.87 -8.39
N PRO A 186 -11.52 8.01 -8.29
CA PRO A 186 -11.02 8.48 -7.00
C PRO A 186 -12.14 8.64 -5.99
N ILE A 187 -11.95 8.10 -4.79
CA ILE A 187 -12.79 8.37 -3.63
C ILE A 187 -12.10 9.43 -2.77
N GLU A 188 -12.89 10.25 -2.07
CA GLU A 188 -12.36 11.17 -1.07
C GLU A 188 -12.17 10.43 0.27
N TYR A 189 -11.01 10.60 0.88
CA TYR A 189 -10.65 10.07 2.20
C TYR A 189 -10.20 11.20 3.11
N THR A 190 -10.71 11.22 4.33
CA THR A 190 -10.33 12.20 5.35
C THR A 190 -9.30 11.59 6.28
N VAL A 191 -8.10 12.16 6.33
CA VAL A 191 -6.99 11.75 7.20
C VAL A 191 -7.41 11.79 8.67
N LYS A 192 -7.17 10.68 9.37
CA LYS A 192 -7.44 10.50 10.80
C LYS A 192 -6.15 10.64 11.62
N ASP A 193 -6.30 10.86 12.92
CA ASP A 193 -5.15 10.90 13.81
C ASP A 193 -4.42 9.55 13.83
N GLY A 194 -3.08 9.57 13.72
CA GLY A 194 -2.25 8.37 13.56
C GLY A 194 -2.15 7.80 12.14
N ASP A 195 -2.84 8.37 11.15
CA ASP A 195 -2.68 7.95 9.76
C ASP A 195 -1.29 8.31 9.20
N SER A 196 -0.77 7.42 8.35
CA SER A 196 0.34 7.70 7.45
C SER A 196 -0.06 7.34 6.02
N LEU A 197 0.58 7.95 5.01
CA LEU A 197 0.33 7.58 3.61
C LEU A 197 0.51 6.09 3.38
N TRP A 198 1.41 5.43 4.10
CA TRP A 198 1.63 3.99 4.01
C TRP A 198 0.44 3.18 4.53
N LEU A 199 -0.11 3.54 5.71
CA LEU A 199 -1.27 2.87 6.28
C LEU A 199 -2.51 3.06 5.40
N ILE A 200 -2.71 4.27 4.90
CA ILE A 200 -3.80 4.61 3.98
C ILE A 200 -3.64 3.82 2.67
N ALA A 201 -2.46 3.84 2.06
CA ALA A 201 -2.19 3.13 0.80
C ALA A 201 -2.44 1.63 0.93
N ARG A 202 -1.94 1.02 2.02
CA ARG A 202 -2.16 -0.41 2.30
C ARG A 202 -3.64 -0.74 2.48
N LYS A 203 -4.37 0.09 3.21
CA LYS A 203 -5.80 -0.12 3.49
C LYS A 203 -6.67 -0.02 2.24
N HIS A 204 -6.28 0.84 1.31
CA HIS A 204 -7.04 1.11 0.07
C HIS A 204 -6.45 0.40 -1.16
N ASP A 205 -5.59 -0.59 -0.94
CA ASP A 205 -4.88 -1.36 -1.97
C ASP A 205 -4.29 -0.49 -3.09
N THR A 206 -3.58 0.56 -2.70
CA THR A 206 -2.91 1.48 -3.62
C THR A 206 -1.46 1.69 -3.20
N ARG A 207 -0.72 2.52 -3.94
CA ARG A 207 0.67 2.88 -3.62
C ARG A 207 0.72 4.29 -3.03
N VAL A 208 1.67 4.53 -2.12
CA VAL A 208 1.96 5.88 -1.60
C VAL A 208 2.19 6.86 -2.74
N ALA A 209 2.99 6.45 -3.74
CA ALA A 209 3.24 7.25 -4.94
C ALA A 209 1.96 7.64 -5.69
N ASN A 210 0.96 6.75 -5.78
CA ASN A 210 -0.30 7.03 -6.46
C ASN A 210 -1.13 8.06 -5.69
N ILE A 211 -1.22 7.93 -4.35
CA ILE A 211 -1.90 8.92 -3.51
C ILE A 211 -1.21 10.28 -3.63
N MET A 212 0.13 10.32 -3.61
CA MET A 212 0.88 11.57 -3.74
C MET A 212 0.65 12.22 -5.10
N ALA A 213 0.72 11.47 -6.20
CA ALA A 213 0.48 11.99 -7.55
C ALA A 213 -0.96 12.52 -7.71
N LEU A 214 -1.97 11.77 -7.24
CA LEU A 214 -3.38 12.14 -7.37
C LEU A 214 -3.75 13.41 -6.57
N ASN A 215 -3.00 13.70 -5.51
CA ASN A 215 -3.21 14.86 -4.64
C ASN A 215 -2.14 15.95 -4.80
N ASN A 216 -1.23 15.81 -5.77
CA ASN A 216 -0.08 16.71 -5.95
C ASN A 216 0.74 16.94 -4.65
N LEU A 217 0.91 15.91 -3.83
CA LEU A 217 1.66 16.01 -2.58
C LEU A 217 3.16 16.00 -2.84
N LYS A 218 3.88 16.96 -2.24
CA LYS A 218 5.34 17.07 -2.30
C LYS A 218 6.07 16.34 -1.15
N SER A 219 5.33 15.86 -0.16
CA SER A 219 5.86 15.14 1.00
C SER A 219 4.83 14.15 1.55
N ASP A 220 5.29 13.25 2.40
CA ASP A 220 4.49 12.23 3.07
C ASP A 220 3.82 12.68 4.39
N LYS A 221 4.03 13.94 4.76
CA LYS A 221 3.43 14.55 5.96
C LYS A 221 1.95 14.79 5.76
N LEU A 222 1.14 14.24 6.66
CA LEU A 222 -0.31 14.39 6.66
C LEU A 222 -0.77 15.23 7.86
N LYS A 223 -1.87 15.96 7.68
CA LYS A 223 -2.56 16.67 8.76
C LYS A 223 -3.89 15.99 9.05
N PRO A 224 -4.29 15.81 10.32
CA PRO A 224 -5.65 15.37 10.64
C PRO A 224 -6.69 16.24 9.93
N ASN A 225 -7.76 15.60 9.42
CA ASN A 225 -8.82 16.19 8.60
C ASN A 225 -8.42 16.66 7.20
N GLN A 226 -7.18 16.43 6.77
CA GLN A 226 -6.80 16.63 5.37
C GLN A 226 -7.59 15.68 4.48
N LYS A 227 -8.20 16.22 3.42
CA LYS A 227 -8.87 15.41 2.40
C LYS A 227 -7.86 14.95 1.37
N LEU A 228 -7.89 13.66 1.05
CA LEU A 228 -7.09 13.01 0.04
C LEU A 228 -8.00 12.30 -0.95
N LEU A 229 -7.75 12.49 -2.24
CA LEU A 229 -8.24 11.61 -3.27
C LEU A 229 -7.46 10.30 -3.23
N ILE A 230 -8.16 9.18 -3.17
CA ILE A 230 -7.56 7.85 -3.20
C ILE A 230 -8.22 7.09 -4.33
N SER A 231 -7.42 6.57 -5.26
CA SER A 231 -7.87 5.53 -6.16
C SER A 231 -7.40 4.18 -5.62
N SER A 232 -8.35 3.29 -5.36
CA SER A 232 -8.06 1.86 -5.26
C SER A 232 -7.83 1.36 -6.68
N SER A 233 -6.60 0.95 -6.95
CA SER A 233 -6.24 0.34 -8.23
C SER A 233 -6.85 -1.05 -8.24
N ASN A 234 -7.83 -1.31 -9.08
CA ASN A 234 -8.32 -2.67 -9.32
C ASN A 234 -7.82 -3.11 -10.70
N PRO A 235 -6.57 -3.59 -10.80
CA PRO A 235 -5.99 -3.98 -12.08
C PRO A 235 -6.92 -4.97 -12.78
N LEU A 236 -7.15 -4.76 -14.07
CA LEU A 236 -7.97 -5.68 -14.87
C LEU A 236 -7.17 -6.92 -15.26
N ILE A 237 -5.83 -6.85 -15.19
CA ILE A 237 -4.92 -7.94 -15.47
C ILE A 237 -3.82 -7.96 -14.41
N THR A 238 -3.50 -9.14 -13.91
CA THR A 238 -2.39 -9.39 -13.00
C THR A 238 -1.23 -10.00 -13.77
N VAL A 239 -0.07 -9.33 -13.74
CA VAL A 239 1.20 -9.91 -14.19
C VAL A 239 1.78 -10.75 -13.06
N GLU A 240 1.93 -12.04 -13.32
CA GLU A 240 2.60 -12.99 -12.45
C GLU A 240 4.00 -13.27 -12.97
N ALA A 241 5.01 -12.93 -12.18
CA ALA A 241 6.40 -13.21 -12.47
C ALA A 241 6.98 -14.18 -11.43
N VAL A 242 7.72 -15.19 -11.90
CA VAL A 242 8.55 -16.04 -11.05
C VAL A 242 9.97 -15.54 -11.13
N VAL A 243 10.53 -15.15 -9.99
CA VAL A 243 11.87 -14.59 -9.87
C VAL A 243 12.72 -15.53 -9.01
N GLU A 244 13.89 -15.90 -9.50
CA GLU A 244 14.88 -16.61 -8.68
C GLU A 244 16.02 -15.67 -8.34
N GLY A 245 16.54 -15.79 -7.13
CA GLY A 245 17.66 -14.96 -6.71
C GLY A 245 18.49 -15.59 -5.61
N LYS A 246 19.55 -14.88 -5.26
CA LYS A 246 20.44 -15.23 -4.16
C LYS A 246 20.55 -14.08 -3.16
N LYS A 247 20.59 -14.40 -1.87
CA LYS A 247 20.87 -13.44 -0.81
C LYS A 247 21.71 -14.05 0.29
N THR A 248 22.53 -13.23 0.94
CA THR A 248 23.31 -13.62 2.11
C THR A 248 22.54 -13.30 3.38
N GLU A 249 22.39 -14.28 4.27
CA GLU A 249 21.85 -14.09 5.61
C GLU A 249 22.91 -14.36 6.67
N VAL A 250 22.86 -13.57 7.74
CA VAL A 250 23.78 -13.68 8.88
C VAL A 250 23.30 -14.81 9.79
N ILE A 251 24.20 -15.73 10.13
CA ILE A 251 23.99 -16.72 11.18
C ILE A 251 24.58 -16.16 12.49
N PRO A 252 23.76 -15.76 13.47
CA PRO A 252 24.30 -15.19 14.71
C PRO A 252 25.10 -16.23 15.49
N TYR A 253 26.24 -15.83 16.07
CA TYR A 253 26.98 -16.71 16.99
C TYR A 253 26.27 -16.86 18.34
N THR A 254 26.54 -17.97 19.03
CA THR A 254 26.07 -18.17 20.41
C THR A 254 27.18 -17.86 21.42
N THR A 255 26.82 -17.55 22.67
CA THR A 255 27.81 -17.33 23.74
C THR A 255 27.78 -18.50 24.73
N ARG A 256 28.91 -19.17 24.92
CA ARG A 256 29.10 -20.21 25.94
C ARG A 256 29.87 -19.66 27.13
N ILE A 257 29.30 -19.80 28.33
CA ILE A 257 29.92 -19.38 29.58
C ILE A 257 30.46 -20.62 30.30
N THR A 258 31.72 -20.57 30.71
CA THR A 258 32.38 -21.63 31.48
C THR A 258 32.97 -21.05 32.76
N THR A 259 32.97 -21.80 33.85
CA THR A 259 33.45 -21.33 35.16
C THR A 259 34.83 -21.92 35.47
N SER A 260 35.75 -21.12 36.01
CA SER A 260 37.08 -21.60 36.41
C SER A 260 37.56 -20.98 37.73
N ASN A 261 38.23 -21.80 38.55
CA ASN A 261 38.84 -21.38 39.82
C ASN A 261 40.16 -20.59 39.63
N SER A 262 40.71 -20.61 38.41
CA SER A 262 42.00 -19.99 38.08
C SER A 262 41.91 -18.52 37.66
N VAL A 263 40.69 -17.99 37.48
CA VAL A 263 40.46 -16.61 37.05
C VAL A 263 39.65 -15.91 38.15
N SER A 264 39.98 -14.65 38.45
CA SER A 264 39.30 -13.86 39.50
C SER A 264 38.17 -12.97 38.96
N SER A 265 38.06 -12.84 37.64
CA SER A 265 37.08 -12.00 36.95
C SER A 265 36.56 -12.67 35.67
N THR A 266 35.50 -12.12 35.08
CA THR A 266 35.00 -12.58 33.78
C THR A 266 35.95 -12.16 32.65
N GLN A 267 36.41 -13.13 31.86
CA GLN A 267 37.29 -12.93 30.71
C GLN A 267 36.71 -13.58 29.46
N VAL A 268 36.88 -12.94 28.30
CA VAL A 268 36.52 -13.55 27.00
C VAL A 268 37.68 -14.45 26.56
N LYS A 269 37.48 -15.77 26.59
CA LYS A 269 38.46 -16.75 26.12
C LYS A 269 38.49 -16.86 24.60
N GLN A 270 37.33 -16.68 23.95
CA GLN A 270 37.22 -16.69 22.49
C GLN A 270 36.18 -15.63 22.07
N PRO A 271 36.52 -14.68 21.18
CA PRO A 271 35.53 -13.78 20.60
C PRO A 271 34.56 -14.57 19.71
N GLY A 272 33.28 -14.21 19.75
CA GLY A 272 32.29 -14.78 18.84
C GLY A 272 32.33 -14.09 17.48
N GLN A 273 32.04 -14.83 16.42
CA GLN A 273 31.95 -14.30 15.06
C GLN A 273 30.69 -14.86 14.40
N ASN A 274 29.88 -13.99 13.81
CA ASN A 274 28.69 -14.44 13.10
C ASN A 274 29.12 -15.29 11.89
N GLY A 275 28.37 -16.35 11.65
CA GLY A 275 28.42 -17.08 10.39
C GLY A 275 27.63 -16.35 9.32
N GLU A 276 27.69 -16.90 8.12
CA GLU A 276 26.97 -16.44 6.94
C GLU A 276 26.45 -17.65 6.18
N LYS A 277 25.24 -17.54 5.62
CA LYS A 277 24.72 -18.48 4.65
C LYS A 277 24.23 -17.76 3.41
N GLU A 278 24.49 -18.36 2.25
CA GLU A 278 23.85 -17.98 1.00
C GLU A 278 22.54 -18.76 0.85
N ILE A 279 21.45 -18.05 0.60
CA ILE A 279 20.14 -18.62 0.31
C ILE A 279 19.83 -18.38 -1.16
N THR A 280 19.51 -19.47 -1.87
CA THR A 280 18.88 -19.39 -3.19
C THR A 280 17.36 -19.54 -3.01
N TYR A 281 16.60 -18.59 -3.56
CA TYR A 281 15.15 -18.55 -3.40
C TYR A 281 14.44 -18.43 -4.76
N SER A 282 13.16 -18.79 -4.77
CA SER A 282 12.20 -18.53 -5.84
C SER A 282 11.02 -17.78 -5.25
N GLU A 283 10.68 -16.63 -5.85
CA GLU A 283 9.56 -15.79 -5.45
C GLU A 283 8.50 -15.76 -6.55
N VAL A 284 7.23 -15.85 -6.15
CA VAL A 284 6.10 -15.50 -7.02
C VAL A 284 5.74 -14.04 -6.72
N ARG A 285 5.79 -13.20 -7.75
CA ARG A 285 5.44 -11.78 -7.68
C ARG A 285 4.19 -11.51 -8.50
N LYS A 286 3.17 -10.92 -7.89
CA LYS A 286 1.96 -10.44 -8.57
C LYS A 286 1.98 -8.92 -8.63
N ASN A 287 1.98 -8.36 -9.84
CA ASN A 287 2.14 -6.91 -10.09
C ASN A 287 3.33 -6.31 -9.31
N GLY A 288 4.45 -7.06 -9.29
CA GLY A 288 5.69 -6.68 -8.61
C GLY A 288 5.69 -6.84 -7.08
N ARG A 289 4.60 -7.34 -6.46
CA ARG A 289 4.55 -7.63 -5.02
C ARG A 289 4.84 -9.11 -4.78
N VAL A 290 5.78 -9.41 -3.89
CA VAL A 290 6.06 -10.80 -3.45
C VAL A 290 4.83 -11.35 -2.73
N VAL A 291 4.24 -12.41 -3.28
CA VAL A 291 3.10 -13.11 -2.67
C VAL A 291 3.49 -14.47 -2.11
N GLU A 292 4.59 -15.03 -2.59
CA GLU A 292 5.14 -16.31 -2.12
C GLU A 292 6.67 -16.29 -2.24
N THR A 293 7.36 -16.89 -1.27
CA THR A 293 8.81 -17.11 -1.29
C THR A 293 9.10 -18.56 -0.93
N LYS A 294 9.83 -19.26 -1.78
CA LYS A 294 10.30 -20.63 -1.58
C LYS A 294 11.82 -20.66 -1.52
N ILE A 295 12.37 -21.28 -0.48
CA ILE A 295 13.81 -21.55 -0.40
C ILE A 295 14.14 -22.77 -1.25
N LEU A 296 15.03 -22.61 -2.21
CA LEU A 296 15.48 -23.68 -3.11
C LEU A 296 16.74 -24.37 -2.57
N ALA A 297 17.67 -23.59 -2.00
CA ALA A 297 18.90 -24.09 -1.41
C ALA A 297 19.41 -23.14 -0.33
N GLU A 298 20.10 -23.70 0.67
CA GLU A 298 20.86 -22.96 1.66
C GLU A 298 22.27 -23.55 1.74
N VAL A 299 23.28 -22.69 1.69
CA VAL A 299 24.68 -23.08 1.82
C VAL A 299 25.33 -22.20 2.87
N ILE A 300 25.83 -22.81 3.95
CA ILE A 300 26.64 -22.10 4.95
C ILE A 300 27.98 -21.75 4.31
N THR A 301 28.24 -20.46 4.11
CA THR A 301 29.50 -19.96 3.52
C THR A 301 30.54 -19.69 4.60
N ARG A 302 30.10 -19.36 5.83
CA ARG A 302 30.95 -19.23 7.00
C ARG A 302 30.22 -19.76 8.24
N GLU A 303 30.82 -20.72 8.93
CA GLU A 303 30.28 -21.21 10.21
C GLU A 303 30.37 -20.12 11.29
N PRO A 304 29.34 -19.96 12.14
CA PRO A 304 29.44 -19.08 13.29
C PRO A 304 30.46 -19.62 14.29
N VAL A 305 31.29 -18.73 14.83
CA VAL A 305 32.22 -19.05 15.91
C VAL A 305 31.59 -18.60 17.21
N ASP A 306 31.34 -19.55 18.12
CA ASP A 306 30.79 -19.21 19.43
C ASP A 306 31.73 -18.31 20.22
N ARG A 307 31.14 -17.36 20.95
CA ARG A 307 31.86 -16.57 21.95
C ARG A 307 32.04 -17.41 23.21
N ILE A 308 33.28 -17.65 23.64
CA ILE A 308 33.55 -18.34 24.91
C ILE A 308 33.94 -17.32 25.96
N VAL A 309 33.17 -17.28 27.04
CA VAL A 309 33.42 -16.45 28.22
C VAL A 309 33.78 -17.37 29.38
N VAL A 310 34.87 -17.07 30.08
CA VAL A 310 35.28 -17.75 31.30
C VAL A 310 35.01 -16.82 32.47
N THR A 311 34.19 -17.25 33.42
CA THR A 311 33.92 -16.48 34.64
C THR A 311 34.66 -17.11 35.81
N GLY A 312 35.40 -16.27 36.54
CA GLY A 312 36.07 -16.66 37.77
C GLY A 312 35.08 -17.08 38.86
N THR A 313 35.35 -18.19 39.55
CA THR A 313 34.55 -18.61 40.73
C THR A 313 35.03 -17.97 42.03
N ARG A 314 36.15 -17.21 42.00
CA ARG A 314 36.73 -16.55 43.17
C ARG A 314 36.43 -15.06 43.16
N THR A 315 35.49 -14.62 43.99
CA THR A 315 35.62 -13.32 44.67
C THR A 315 34.92 -13.40 46.01
N SER A 316 35.60 -12.88 47.03
CA SER A 316 35.18 -12.75 48.42
C SER A 316 34.05 -11.74 48.61
N TYR A 317 32.88 -12.17 49.06
CA TYR A 317 32.01 -11.35 49.91
C TYR A 317 32.44 -11.58 51.36
N THR A 318 32.84 -10.52 52.06
CA THR A 318 32.79 -10.52 53.52
C THR A 318 31.31 -10.57 53.90
N MET A 319 30.85 -11.77 54.26
CA MET A 319 29.59 -11.96 54.95
C MET A 319 29.70 -11.27 56.31
N THR A 320 29.22 -10.04 56.43
CA THR A 320 28.90 -9.50 57.74
C THR A 320 27.69 -10.28 58.23
N ALA A 321 27.95 -11.30 59.05
CA ALA A 321 26.93 -12.04 59.74
C ALA A 321 26.20 -11.08 60.70
N SER A 322 25.08 -10.52 60.27
CA SER A 322 24.10 -10.00 61.22
C SER A 322 23.24 -11.18 61.69
N ARG A 323 23.34 -11.46 62.98
CA ARG A 323 22.56 -12.50 63.64
C ARG A 323 21.08 -12.09 63.65
N GLY A 324 20.25 -12.79 62.86
CA GLY A 324 18.80 -12.83 63.03
C GLY A 324 17.97 -12.37 61.83
N GLY A 325 17.18 -13.29 61.25
CA GLY A 325 16.13 -13.00 60.26
C GLY A 325 16.51 -13.36 58.82
N SER A 326 15.72 -14.25 58.18
CA SER A 326 15.94 -14.78 56.83
C SER A 326 15.69 -13.77 55.69
N HIS A 327 16.48 -12.69 55.63
CA HIS A 327 16.58 -11.77 54.50
C HIS A 327 18.04 -11.63 54.09
N VAL A 328 18.37 -12.03 52.85
CA VAL A 328 19.67 -11.74 52.24
C VAL A 328 19.49 -10.45 51.42
N GLY A 329 19.21 -9.34 52.11
CA GLY A 329 19.02 -8.03 51.48
C GLY A 329 20.30 -7.54 50.79
N GLY A 330 20.13 -6.71 49.76
CA GLY A 330 21.24 -6.06 49.03
C GLY A 330 20.95 -5.71 47.58
N LEU A 331 19.89 -6.23 46.96
CA LEU A 331 19.50 -5.87 45.59
C LEU A 331 18.44 -4.75 45.61
N SER A 332 18.65 -3.67 44.85
CA SER A 332 17.60 -2.67 44.64
C SER A 332 16.57 -3.16 43.62
N TRP A 333 15.34 -2.68 43.76
CA TRP A 333 14.32 -2.83 42.74
C TRP A 333 14.83 -2.32 41.38
N PRO A 334 14.73 -3.15 40.32
CA PRO A 334 15.27 -2.81 39.00
C PRO A 334 14.38 -1.83 38.21
N VAL A 335 13.14 -1.60 38.66
CA VAL A 335 12.21 -0.60 38.12
C VAL A 335 11.52 0.12 39.28
N SER A 336 11.02 1.33 39.02
CA SER A 336 10.40 2.17 40.05
C SER A 336 9.07 1.60 40.57
N GLY A 337 8.35 0.83 39.75
CA GLY A 337 7.12 0.15 40.13
C GLY A 337 7.42 -1.16 40.87
N ARG A 338 6.79 -1.37 42.04
CA ARG A 338 6.94 -2.62 42.82
C ARG A 338 5.77 -3.60 42.62
N ARG A 339 4.92 -3.34 41.63
CA ARG A 339 3.74 -4.17 41.34
C ARG A 339 4.17 -5.42 40.58
N ILE A 340 4.05 -6.57 41.22
CA ILE A 340 4.35 -7.87 40.62
C ILE A 340 3.10 -8.35 39.88
N THR A 341 3.23 -8.60 38.58
CA THR A 341 2.16 -9.16 37.74
C THR A 341 2.21 -10.68 37.72
N SER A 342 3.39 -11.28 37.96
CA SER A 342 3.60 -12.72 38.07
C SER A 342 4.74 -13.06 39.02
N GLY A 343 4.51 -14.01 39.94
CA GLY A 343 5.48 -14.44 40.95
C GLY A 343 6.36 -15.62 40.51
N TYR A 344 7.48 -15.81 41.20
CA TYR A 344 8.39 -16.95 41.02
C TYR A 344 7.73 -18.28 41.43
N GLY A 345 7.93 -19.35 40.65
CA GLY A 345 7.45 -20.70 40.97
C GLY A 345 6.47 -21.31 39.95
N ALA A 346 5.81 -22.41 40.36
CA ALA A 346 5.07 -23.30 39.44
C ALA A 346 3.70 -22.76 39.01
N ARG A 347 3.52 -22.57 37.69
CA ARG A 347 2.25 -22.47 36.98
C ARG A 347 2.38 -23.18 35.64
N SER A 348 1.68 -24.30 35.44
CA SER A 348 1.67 -25.08 34.17
C SER A 348 3.04 -25.14 33.45
N GLY A 349 4.13 -25.16 34.23
CA GLY A 349 5.48 -24.70 33.86
C GLY A 349 6.19 -24.00 35.03
N SER A 350 7.52 -23.84 34.97
CA SER A 350 8.32 -23.22 36.04
C SER A 350 8.69 -21.78 35.69
N HIS A 351 8.15 -20.79 36.42
CA HIS A 351 8.53 -19.38 36.26
C HIS A 351 9.80 -19.10 37.08
N THR A 352 10.90 -18.79 36.39
CA THR A 352 12.27 -18.71 36.92
C THR A 352 12.63 -17.36 37.54
N GLY A 353 11.72 -16.38 37.47
CA GLY A 353 11.88 -15.03 37.99
C GLY A 353 10.56 -14.44 38.47
N ILE A 354 10.50 -13.11 38.55
CA ILE A 354 9.26 -12.34 38.77
C ILE A 354 9.02 -11.42 37.58
N ASP A 355 7.75 -11.19 37.27
CA ASP A 355 7.35 -10.18 36.30
C ASP A 355 6.89 -8.93 37.05
N ILE A 356 7.53 -7.81 36.75
CA ILE A 356 7.30 -6.52 37.38
C ILE A 356 6.66 -5.60 36.35
N ASP A 357 5.53 -5.01 36.72
CA ASP A 357 4.79 -4.08 35.87
C ASP A 357 5.66 -2.90 35.43
N GLY A 358 5.55 -2.52 34.16
CA GLY A 358 6.25 -1.36 33.62
C GLY A 358 5.77 -1.02 32.23
N LYS A 359 5.81 0.27 31.87
CA LYS A 359 5.44 0.77 30.54
C LYS A 359 6.61 0.64 29.59
N ILE A 360 6.33 0.45 28.30
CA ILE A 360 7.38 0.38 27.27
C ILE A 360 8.21 1.66 27.34
N GLY A 361 9.52 1.51 27.47
CA GLY A 361 10.47 2.62 27.55
C GLY A 361 10.90 3.01 28.97
N ASP A 362 10.21 2.55 30.02
CA ASP A 362 10.59 2.81 31.42
C ASP A 362 12.03 2.33 31.70
N PRO A 363 12.81 3.06 32.51
CA PRO A 363 14.19 2.72 32.77
C PRO A 363 14.31 1.46 33.63
N ILE A 364 15.12 0.49 33.16
CA ILE A 364 15.55 -0.66 33.95
C ILE A 364 16.94 -0.37 34.52
N ARG A 365 17.10 -0.55 35.82
CA ARG A 365 18.31 -0.27 36.58
C ARG A 365 18.98 -1.54 37.08
N ALA A 366 20.30 -1.54 37.14
CA ALA A 366 21.07 -2.63 37.73
C ALA A 366 20.74 -2.77 39.23
N ALA A 367 20.31 -3.95 39.64
CA ALA A 367 19.89 -4.24 41.01
C ALA A 367 21.08 -4.19 42.00
N ALA A 368 22.29 -4.42 41.53
CA ALA A 368 23.54 -4.21 42.25
C ALA A 368 24.68 -3.87 41.26
N GLY A 369 25.84 -3.46 41.79
CA GLY A 369 27.04 -3.28 40.98
C GLY A 369 27.58 -4.62 40.48
N GLY A 370 28.16 -4.65 39.28
CA GLY A 370 28.67 -5.89 38.70
C GLY A 370 29.17 -5.72 37.27
N THR A 371 29.50 -6.83 36.63
CA THR A 371 29.93 -6.87 35.23
C THR A 371 28.84 -7.45 34.36
N VAL A 372 28.49 -6.76 33.28
CA VAL A 372 27.52 -7.24 32.29
C VAL A 372 28.09 -8.49 31.61
N THR A 373 27.45 -9.64 31.81
CA THR A 373 27.84 -10.93 31.23
C THR A 373 27.04 -11.27 29.98
N PHE A 374 25.88 -10.64 29.77
CA PHE A 374 25.09 -10.75 28.55
C PHE A 374 24.36 -9.44 28.24
N ALA A 375 24.26 -9.09 26.95
CA ALA A 375 23.54 -7.94 26.44
C ALA A 375 23.19 -8.21 24.96
N GLY A 376 21.97 -8.66 24.69
CA GLY A 376 21.53 -9.01 23.33
C GLY A 376 20.18 -9.72 23.28
N ARG A 377 19.84 -10.32 22.13
CA ARG A 377 18.61 -11.11 21.96
C ARG A 377 18.85 -12.57 22.37
N GLN A 378 17.99 -13.16 23.19
CA GLN A 378 18.11 -14.54 23.64
C GLN A 378 16.74 -15.24 23.69
N GLY A 379 16.44 -16.05 22.66
CA GLY A 379 15.29 -16.95 22.63
C GLY A 379 13.98 -16.32 23.14
N THR A 380 13.34 -16.99 24.11
CA THR A 380 12.08 -16.54 24.73
C THR A 380 12.23 -15.28 25.60
N TYR A 381 13.44 -14.95 26.07
CA TYR A 381 13.67 -13.75 26.88
C TYR A 381 13.63 -12.45 26.05
N GLY A 382 13.66 -12.53 24.72
CA GLY A 382 13.71 -11.35 23.87
C GLY A 382 15.06 -10.62 24.04
N LEU A 383 15.05 -9.29 24.09
CA LEU A 383 16.22 -8.52 24.47
C LEU A 383 16.44 -8.65 25.97
N MET A 384 17.65 -9.06 26.36
CA MET A 384 18.00 -9.35 27.75
C MET A 384 19.37 -8.78 28.11
N VAL A 385 19.52 -8.36 29.37
CA VAL A 385 20.78 -8.08 30.02
C VAL A 385 21.00 -9.09 31.16
N ALA A 386 22.22 -9.60 31.33
CA ALA A 386 22.62 -10.35 32.52
C ALA A 386 23.84 -9.66 33.17
N ILE A 387 23.83 -9.58 34.49
CA ILE A 387 24.90 -8.97 35.28
C ILE A 387 25.38 -9.97 36.32
N ASP A 388 26.68 -10.24 36.33
CA ASP A 388 27.35 -10.97 37.39
C ASP A 388 27.79 -9.99 38.49
N HIS A 389 27.31 -10.23 39.70
CA HIS A 389 27.63 -9.45 40.90
C HIS A 389 28.76 -10.09 41.72
N GLY A 390 29.33 -11.19 41.25
CA GLY A 390 30.29 -12.01 41.99
C GLY A 390 29.60 -12.96 42.97
N ASN A 391 30.39 -13.83 43.63
CA ASN A 391 29.91 -14.84 44.59
C ASN A 391 28.84 -15.80 44.06
N GLY A 392 28.80 -15.99 42.73
CA GLY A 392 27.78 -16.80 42.06
C GLY A 392 26.40 -16.16 42.07
N LEU A 393 26.29 -14.85 42.34
CA LEU A 393 25.05 -14.09 42.24
C LEU A 393 24.98 -13.40 40.87
N THR A 394 23.94 -13.71 40.10
CA THR A 394 23.66 -13.11 38.80
C THR A 394 22.24 -12.62 38.76
N THR A 395 22.02 -11.46 38.15
CA THR A 395 20.68 -10.97 37.83
C THR A 395 20.45 -10.93 36.33
N ARG A 396 19.21 -11.18 35.90
CA ARG A 396 18.80 -11.04 34.50
C ARG A 396 17.59 -10.13 34.37
N TYR A 397 17.56 -9.39 33.27
CA TYR A 397 16.58 -8.37 32.94
C TYR A 397 16.13 -8.63 31.51
N ALA A 398 14.91 -9.13 31.31
CA ALA A 398 14.42 -9.60 30.03
C ALA A 398 13.20 -8.82 29.52
N HIS A 399 12.79 -9.15 28.30
CA HIS A 399 11.71 -8.51 27.54
C HIS A 399 11.96 -7.02 27.24
N CYS A 400 13.23 -6.58 27.25
CA CYS A 400 13.59 -5.18 27.07
C CYS A 400 13.16 -4.65 25.67
N SER A 401 12.86 -3.36 25.58
CA SER A 401 12.64 -2.66 24.29
C SER A 401 13.95 -2.17 23.69
N SER A 402 14.93 -1.82 24.53
CA SER A 402 16.30 -1.51 24.13
C SER A 402 17.29 -1.85 25.24
N ILE A 403 18.54 -2.07 24.84
CA ILE A 403 19.67 -2.33 25.74
C ILE A 403 20.63 -1.14 25.65
N LEU A 404 21.09 -0.66 26.80
CA LEU A 404 21.91 0.55 26.91
C LEU A 404 23.36 0.26 27.36
N VAL A 405 23.68 -1.01 27.60
CA VAL A 405 24.98 -1.48 28.05
C VAL A 405 25.53 -2.58 27.15
N LYS A 406 26.85 -2.78 27.21
CA LYS A 406 27.54 -3.82 26.43
C LYS A 406 28.18 -4.86 27.34
N VAL A 407 28.32 -6.08 26.85
CA VAL A 407 29.00 -7.16 27.60
C VAL A 407 30.43 -6.73 27.97
N GLY A 408 30.83 -6.99 29.21
CA GLY A 408 32.11 -6.58 29.78
C GLY A 408 32.07 -5.20 30.45
N GLN A 409 30.99 -4.43 30.29
CA GLN A 409 30.82 -3.17 31.00
C GLN A 409 30.61 -3.43 32.49
N THR A 410 31.36 -2.75 33.33
CA THR A 410 31.08 -2.66 34.77
C THR A 410 29.98 -1.61 34.97
N VAL A 411 28.95 -1.97 35.73
CA VAL A 411 27.82 -1.10 36.05
C VAL A 411 27.69 -0.94 37.56
N SER A 412 27.22 0.23 37.99
CA SER A 412 26.94 0.51 39.39
C SER A 412 25.49 0.17 39.76
N ARG A 413 25.23 -0.10 41.05
CA ARG A 413 23.86 -0.25 41.55
C ARG A 413 23.02 0.98 41.19
N GLY A 414 21.84 0.78 40.60
CA GLY A 414 20.94 1.85 40.18
C GLY A 414 21.25 2.47 38.81
N GLU A 415 22.36 2.09 38.16
CA GLU A 415 22.69 2.53 36.80
C GLU A 415 21.66 2.01 35.80
N VAL A 416 21.23 2.84 34.85
CA VAL A 416 20.22 2.45 33.85
C VAL A 416 20.89 1.58 32.78
N ILE A 417 20.41 0.35 32.63
CA ILE A 417 21.04 -0.67 31.77
C ILE A 417 20.21 -1.05 30.55
N ALA A 418 18.89 -0.86 30.61
CA ALA A 418 17.96 -1.22 29.56
C ALA A 418 16.65 -0.44 29.71
N ARG A 419 15.70 -0.68 28.80
CA ARG A 419 14.34 -0.15 28.87
C ARG A 419 13.30 -1.25 28.86
N VAL A 420 12.25 -1.11 29.66
CA VAL A 420 11.11 -2.04 29.71
C VAL A 420 10.49 -2.17 28.32
N GLY A 421 10.03 -3.37 27.97
CA GLY A 421 9.44 -3.65 26.67
C GLY A 421 8.54 -4.88 26.68
N SER A 422 8.38 -5.48 25.50
CA SER A 422 7.57 -6.67 25.29
C SER A 422 8.19 -7.59 24.21
N THR A 423 9.52 -7.67 24.16
CA THR A 423 10.23 -8.50 23.17
C THR A 423 10.33 -9.96 23.63
N GLY A 424 10.45 -10.91 22.69
CA GLY A 424 10.48 -12.34 23.05
C GLY A 424 9.08 -12.89 23.33
N ARG A 425 8.97 -13.85 24.26
CA ARG A 425 7.69 -14.43 24.68
C ARG A 425 7.10 -13.62 25.84
N SER A 426 6.38 -12.56 25.50
CA SER A 426 5.70 -11.69 26.45
C SER A 426 4.27 -11.43 25.98
N THR A 427 3.32 -11.37 26.91
CA THR A 427 1.90 -11.08 26.65
C THR A 427 1.52 -9.62 26.88
N GLY A 428 2.49 -8.76 27.24
CA GLY A 428 2.29 -7.34 27.52
C GLY A 428 3.53 -6.70 28.13
N SER A 429 3.59 -5.37 28.20
CA SER A 429 4.77 -4.66 28.71
C SER A 429 5.05 -4.99 30.18
N HIS A 430 6.24 -5.52 30.47
CA HIS A 430 6.73 -5.79 31.83
C HIS A 430 8.25 -6.02 31.82
N LEU A 431 8.87 -6.04 33.00
CA LEU A 431 10.22 -6.56 33.20
C LEU A 431 10.14 -7.96 33.78
N HIS A 432 10.72 -8.94 33.10
CA HIS A 432 11.02 -10.23 33.71
C HIS A 432 12.40 -10.17 34.38
N PHE A 433 12.43 -10.36 35.70
CA PHE A 433 13.61 -10.23 36.54
C PHE A 433 13.95 -11.56 37.24
N GLU A 434 15.17 -12.05 37.03
CA GLU A 434 15.65 -13.28 37.65
C GLU A 434 16.81 -13.00 38.60
N VAL A 435 16.85 -13.75 39.70
CA VAL A 435 18.01 -13.85 40.58
C VAL A 435 18.51 -15.29 40.52
N ILE A 436 19.77 -15.46 40.18
CA ILE A 436 20.43 -16.76 40.12
C ILE A 436 21.54 -16.73 41.16
N SER A 437 21.49 -17.66 42.13
CA SER A 437 22.53 -17.80 43.15
C SER A 437 23.12 -19.19 43.05
N ARG A 438 24.45 -19.26 42.90
CA ARG A 438 25.23 -20.50 42.77
C ARG A 438 24.66 -21.46 41.72
N GLY A 439 24.25 -20.88 40.59
CA GLY A 439 23.73 -21.63 39.43
C GLY A 439 22.26 -22.06 39.53
N SER A 440 21.56 -21.76 40.64
CA SER A 440 20.13 -22.07 40.80
C SER A 440 19.29 -20.80 40.80
N PHE A 441 18.18 -20.80 40.06
CA PHE A 441 17.18 -19.73 40.11
C PHE A 441 16.60 -19.63 41.51
N GLN A 442 16.58 -18.43 42.06
CA GLN A 442 16.05 -18.12 43.37
C GLN A 442 14.81 -17.26 43.23
N ASN A 443 13.93 -17.28 44.24
CA ASN A 443 12.86 -16.31 44.34
C ASN A 443 13.47 -14.90 44.53
N PRO A 444 13.35 -13.98 43.55
CA PRO A 444 13.93 -12.64 43.62
C PRO A 444 13.48 -11.83 44.84
N LEU A 445 12.27 -12.09 45.36
CA LEU A 445 11.72 -11.37 46.51
C LEU A 445 12.48 -11.63 47.82
N ARG A 446 13.37 -12.63 47.88
CA ARG A 446 14.24 -12.87 49.04
C ARG A 446 15.51 -12.02 49.05
N TYR A 447 15.77 -11.32 47.95
CA TYR A 447 17.01 -10.58 47.69
C TYR A 447 16.79 -9.09 47.46
N LEU A 448 15.56 -8.68 47.13
CA LEU A 448 15.18 -7.29 46.89
C LEU A 448 14.91 -6.55 48.21
N ASP A 449 15.44 -5.33 48.33
CA ASP A 449 15.28 -4.41 49.48
C ASP A 449 13.92 -3.67 49.53
#